data_AF-A0A497T2T3-F1
#
_entry.id   AF-A0A497T2T3-F1
#
_cell.length_a   1.000
_cell.length_b   1.000
_cell.length_c   1.000
_cell.angle_alpha   90.00
_cell.angle_beta   90.00
_cell.angle_gamma   90.00
#
_symmetry.space_group_name_H-M   'P 1'
#
loop_
_entity.id
_entity.type
_entity.pdbx_description
1 polymer ?
#
loop_
_entity_poly.entity_id
_entity_poly.type
_entity_poly.pdbx_seq_one_letter_code
_entity_poly.pdbx_strand_id
1 'polypeptide(L)'
;MNNGRKELRVFVNNQQVSRWIFLEKLRLCFKLVANDGGWQNIEYSKGLEICKRIVSRATGNNGIKVTGSLVDELRHETMISELFEEGKIVLGGVQ
;
A
#
# COMPACT_ATOMS: atom_id res chain seq x y z
N MET A 1 -12.12 -12.27 9.60
CA MET A 1 -11.52 -12.03 10.93
C MET A 1 -10.01 -11.81 10.78
N ASN A 2 -9.55 -10.55 10.72
CA ASN A 2 -8.24 -10.07 11.25
C ASN A 2 -8.03 -8.55 10.97
N ASN A 3 -8.99 -7.68 11.31
CA ASN A 3 -9.11 -6.35 10.66
C ASN A 3 -8.68 -5.15 11.52
N GLY A 4 -7.72 -5.32 12.42
CA GLY A 4 -7.25 -4.21 13.26
C GLY A 4 -6.10 -3.45 12.62
N ARG A 5 -5.09 -4.20 12.19
CA ARG A 5 -3.77 -3.68 11.86
C ARG A 5 -3.30 -4.26 10.53
N LYS A 6 -3.05 -3.39 9.57
CA LYS A 6 -2.41 -3.72 8.29
C LYS A 6 -1.02 -3.12 8.25
N GLU A 7 -0.13 -3.77 7.51
CA GLU A 7 1.27 -3.36 7.42
C GLU A 7 1.77 -3.44 5.99
N LEU A 8 2.62 -2.47 5.63
CA LEU A 8 3.40 -2.46 4.40
C LEU A 8 4.84 -2.09 4.71
N ARG A 9 5.79 -2.95 4.34
CA ARG A 9 7.23 -2.73 4.44
C ARG A 9 7.78 -2.48 3.06
N VAL A 10 8.63 -1.46 2.93
CA VAL A 10 9.29 -1.09 1.69
C VAL A 10 10.77 -1.33 1.84
N PHE A 11 11.33 -2.06 0.88
CA PHE A 11 12.74 -2.35 0.78
C PHE A 11 13.28 -1.79 -0.54
N VAL A 12 14.44 -1.16 -0.47
CA VAL A 12 15.22 -0.74 -1.64
C VAL A 12 16.59 -1.41 -1.52
N ASN A 13 17.02 -2.13 -2.55
CA ASN A 13 18.28 -2.90 -2.52
C ASN A 13 18.42 -3.77 -1.26
N ASN A 14 17.35 -4.50 -0.91
CA ASN A 14 17.22 -5.35 0.29
C ASN A 14 17.33 -4.63 1.65
N GLN A 15 17.42 -3.31 1.70
CA GLN A 15 17.36 -2.53 2.94
C GLN A 15 15.96 -1.99 3.18
N GLN A 16 15.40 -2.21 4.38
CA GLN A 16 14.10 -1.64 4.72
C GLN A 16 14.24 -0.13 4.85
N VAL A 17 13.58 0.63 3.97
CA VAL A 17 13.62 2.10 3.97
C VAL A 17 12.43 2.71 4.70
N SER A 18 11.28 2.02 4.66
CA SER A 18 10.10 2.46 5.40
C SER A 18 9.18 1.30 5.78
N ARG A 19 8.42 1.51 6.85
CA ARG A 19 7.36 0.62 7.31
C ARG A 19 6.12 1.46 7.58
N TRP A 20 4.99 0.99 7.11
CA TRP A 20 3.70 1.64 7.20
C TRP A 20 2.76 0.74 7.99
N ILE A 21 2.06 1.31 8.96
CA ILE A 21 1.06 0.63 9.77
C ILE A 21 -0.26 1.37 9.61
N PHE A 22 -1.30 0.64 9.27
CA PHE A 22 -2.66 1.14 9.18
C PHE A 22 -3.51 0.49 10.27
N LEU A 23 -4.18 1.31 11.07
CA LEU A 23 -5.17 0.86 12.02
C LEU A 23 -6.56 1.22 11.48
N GLU A 24 -7.18 0.29 10.76
CA GLU A 24 -8.37 0.58 9.95
C GLU A 24 -9.54 1.11 10.77
N LYS A 25 -9.82 0.46 11.90
CA LYS A 25 -10.92 0.85 12.81
C LYS A 25 -10.74 2.24 13.39
N LEU A 26 -9.49 2.64 13.63
CA LEU A 26 -9.14 3.94 14.19
C LEU A 26 -8.89 4.99 13.11
N ARG A 27 -8.86 4.60 11.83
CA ARG A 27 -8.48 5.46 10.71
C ARG A 27 -7.15 6.17 10.97
N LEU A 28 -6.17 5.43 11.50
CA LEU A 28 -4.81 5.93 11.76
C LEU A 28 -3.80 5.28 10.81
N CYS A 29 -2.86 6.08 10.33
CA CYS A 29 -1.72 5.61 9.55
C CYS A 29 -0.42 6.12 10.16
N PHE A 30 0.52 5.21 10.35
CA PHE A 30 1.83 5.53 10.88
C PHE A 30 2.91 5.10 9.90
N LYS A 31 3.87 5.97 9.65
CA LYS A 31 5.06 5.68 8.86
C LYS A 31 6.28 5.71 9.78
N LEU A 32 7.06 4.65 9.71
CA LEU A 32 8.37 4.54 10.31
C LEU A 32 9.42 4.59 9.19
N VAL A 33 10.33 5.55 9.27
CA VAL A 33 11.49 5.63 8.37
C VAL A 33 12.66 4.93 9.06
N ALA A 34 13.36 4.07 8.32
CA ALA A 34 14.55 3.43 8.87
C ALA A 34 15.63 4.48 9.13
N ASN A 35 16.32 4.38 10.27
CA ASN A 35 17.40 5.27 10.72
C ASN A 35 16.98 6.67 11.19
N ASP A 36 15.72 7.07 11.04
CA ASP A 36 15.20 8.38 11.48
C ASP A 36 14.50 8.32 12.85
N GLY A 37 14.38 7.11 13.43
CA GLY A 37 13.92 6.84 14.80
C GLY A 37 12.46 7.14 15.13
N GLY A 38 11.79 7.99 14.35
CA GLY A 38 10.45 8.51 14.64
C GLY A 38 9.31 7.81 13.91
N TRP A 39 8.19 7.62 14.62
CA TRP A 39 6.90 7.36 14.00
C TRP A 39 6.29 8.69 13.55
N GLN A 40 6.00 8.78 12.25
CA GLN A 40 5.26 9.90 11.67
C GLN A 40 3.78 9.50 11.58
N ASN A 41 2.90 10.32 12.16
CA ASN A 41 1.46 10.19 11.95
C ASN A 41 1.11 10.80 10.59
N ILE A 42 0.43 10.04 9.74
CA ILE A 42 -0.02 10.45 8.42
C ILE A 42 -1.53 10.24 8.38
N GLU A 43 -2.24 11.17 7.77
CA GLU A 43 -3.67 11.01 7.49
C GLU A 43 -3.92 9.68 6.74
N TYR A 44 -4.90 8.91 7.19
CA TYR A 44 -5.14 7.55 6.72
C TYR A 44 -5.32 7.45 5.20
N SER A 45 -6.16 8.30 4.61
CA SER A 45 -6.42 8.34 3.17
C SER A 45 -5.15 8.67 2.39
N LYS A 46 -4.43 9.71 2.81
CA LYS A 46 -3.14 10.07 2.23
C LYS A 46 -2.11 8.94 2.33
N GLY A 47 -2.05 8.25 3.47
CA GLY A 47 -1.18 7.09 3.66
C GLY A 47 -1.49 5.96 2.68
N LEU A 48 -2.77 5.64 2.49
CA LEU A 48 -3.21 4.63 1.53
C LEU A 48 -2.84 5.00 0.10
N GLU A 49 -3.05 6.25 -0.31
CA GLU A 49 -2.67 6.73 -1.64
C GLU A 49 -1.16 6.60 -1.89
N ILE A 50 -0.33 6.98 -0.91
CA ILE A 50 1.12 6.82 -1.00
C ILE A 50 1.50 5.34 -1.12
N CYS A 51 0.89 4.47 -0.30
CA CYS A 51 1.15 3.04 -0.35
C CYS A 51 0.75 2.42 -1.71
N LYS A 52 -0.39 2.83 -2.29
CA LYS A 52 -0.80 2.44 -3.65
C LYS A 52 0.26 2.78 -4.68
N ARG A 53 0.76 4.03 -4.67
CA ARG A 53 1.84 4.47 -5.57
C ARG A 53 3.14 3.70 -5.37
N ILE A 54 3.50 3.36 -4.14
CA ILE A 54 4.70 2.57 -3.83
C ILE A 54 4.55 1.15 -4.40
N VAL A 55 3.41 0.49 -4.18
CA VAL A 55 3.14 -0.86 -4.69
C VAL A 55 3.16 -0.88 -6.22
N SER A 56 2.48 0.06 -6.87
CA SER A 56 2.48 0.19 -8.34
C SER A 56 3.90 0.36 -8.89
N ARG A 57 4.73 1.23 -8.30
CA ARG A 57 6.14 1.40 -8.70
C ARG A 57 6.99 0.15 -8.47
N ALA A 58 6.72 -0.61 -7.42
CA ALA A 58 7.44 -1.84 -7.13
C ALA A 58 7.17 -2.94 -8.18
N THR A 59 6.00 -2.93 -8.83
CA THR A 59 5.69 -3.87 -9.92
C THR A 59 6.55 -3.61 -11.16
N GLY A 60 6.94 -2.36 -11.43
CA GLY A 60 7.74 -1.97 -12.59
C GLY A 60 9.25 -1.87 -12.37
N ASN A 61 9.75 -2.07 -11.15
CA ASN A 61 11.16 -1.86 -10.81
C ASN A 61 11.73 -2.94 -9.89
N ASN A 62 12.70 -3.71 -10.39
CA ASN A 62 13.37 -4.80 -9.66
C ASN A 62 14.14 -4.36 -8.41
N GLY A 63 14.44 -3.06 -8.25
CA GLY A 63 15.13 -2.51 -7.09
C GLY A 63 14.24 -2.25 -5.87
N ILE A 64 12.92 -2.29 -6.02
CA ILE A 64 11.95 -2.00 -4.97
C ILE A 64 11.15 -3.26 -4.63
N LYS A 65 11.22 -3.70 -3.37
CA LYS A 65 10.43 -4.82 -2.86
C LYS A 65 9.46 -4.33 -1.80
N VAL A 66 8.20 -4.77 -1.89
CA VAL A 66 7.15 -4.48 -0.91
C VAL A 66 6.65 -5.77 -0.28
N THR A 67 6.43 -5.79 1.03
CA THR A 67 5.86 -6.94 1.76
C THR A 67 4.87 -6.49 2.84
N GLY A 68 3.95 -7.38 3.25
CA GLY A 68 3.02 -7.12 4.35
C GLY A 68 1.55 -7.31 3.96
N SER A 69 0.66 -7.37 4.95
CA SER A 69 -0.75 -7.70 4.77
C SER A 69 -1.53 -6.67 3.94
N LEU A 70 -1.04 -5.43 3.86
CA LEU A 70 -1.66 -4.40 3.03
C LEU A 70 -1.32 -4.60 1.53
N VAL A 71 -0.21 -5.28 1.20
CA VAL A 71 0.28 -5.37 -0.17
C VAL A 71 -0.67 -6.13 -1.07
N ASP A 72 -1.21 -7.26 -0.61
CA ASP A 72 -2.11 -8.09 -1.40
C ASP A 72 -3.40 -7.35 -1.76
N GLU A 73 -3.95 -6.59 -0.81
CA GLU A 73 -5.14 -5.76 -1.05
C GLU A 73 -4.86 -4.64 -2.05
N LEU A 74 -3.76 -3.92 -1.88
CA LEU A 74 -3.40 -2.82 -2.76
C LEU A 74 -3.04 -3.29 -4.17
N ARG A 75 -2.42 -4.48 -4.31
CA ARG A 75 -2.17 -5.10 -5.62
C ARG A 75 -3.46 -5.49 -6.31
N HIS A 76 -4.41 -6.06 -5.57
CA HIS A 76 -5.70 -6.44 -6.12
C HIS A 76 -6.48 -5.20 -6.61
N GLU A 77 -6.52 -4.13 -5.81
CA GLU A 77 -7.13 -2.85 -6.22
C GLU A 77 -6.43 -2.25 -7.44
N THR A 78 -5.08 -2.25 -7.48
CA THR A 78 -4.30 -1.70 -8.60
C THR A 78 -4.57 -2.48 -9.89
N MET A 79 -4.56 -3.81 -9.82
CA MET A 79 -4.86 -4.69 -10.95
C MET A 79 -6.28 -4.49 -11.47
N ILE A 80 -7.27 -4.31 -10.59
CA ILE A 80 -8.64 -3.99 -11.01
C ILE A 80 -8.68 -2.64 -11.73
N SER A 81 -8.00 -1.61 -11.21
CA SER A 81 -7.94 -0.29 -11.84
C SER A 81 -7.29 -0.36 -13.23
N GLU A 82 -6.14 -1.02 -13.37
CA GLU A 82 -5.45 -1.18 -14.66
C GLU A 82 -6.31 -1.94 -15.68
N LEU A 83 -6.94 -3.05 -15.26
CA LEU A 83 -7.81 -3.84 -16.14
C LEU A 83 -9.11 -3.10 -16.51
N PHE A 84 -9.60 -2.20 -15.65
CA PHE A 84 -10.74 -1.34 -15.96
C PHE A 84 -10.36 -0.24 -16.96
N GLU A 85 -9.20 0.41 -16.78
CA GLU A 85 -8.67 1.40 -17.73
C GLU A 85 -8.36 0.78 -19.11
N GLU A 86 -7.90 -0.47 -19.14
CA GLU A 86 -7.71 -1.22 -20.38
C GLU A 86 -9.01 -1.76 -21.00
N GLY A 87 -10.17 -1.53 -20.38
CA GLY A 87 -11.48 -2.01 -20.84
C GLY A 87 -11.65 -3.54 -20.80
N LYS A 88 -10.75 -4.25 -20.11
CA LYS A 88 -10.75 -5.72 -20.00
C LYS A 88 -11.64 -6.24 -18.88
N ILE A 89 -12.08 -5.37 -17.97
CA ILE A 89 -13.09 -5.66 -16.96
C ILE A 89 -14.25 -4.67 -17.11
N VAL A 90 -15.45 -5.19 -17.31
CA VAL A 90 -16.70 -4.44 -17.16
C VAL A 90 -17.22 -4.72 -15.76
N LEU A 91 -17.12 -3.75 -14.85
CA LEU A 91 -17.90 -3.78 -13.61
C LEU A 91 -19.37 -3.64 -14.01
N GLY A 92 -20.09 -4.76 -14.04
CA GLY A 92 -21.50 -4.82 -14.45
C GLY A 92 -22.33 -3.72 -13.77
N GLY A 93 -23.14 -3.06 -14.59
CA GLY A 93 -23.76 -1.77 -14.31
C GLY A 93 -24.61 -1.71 -13.05
N VAL A 94 -24.70 -0.49 -12.52
CA VAL A 94 -25.79 -0.09 -11.64
C VAL A 94 -26.45 1.13 -12.29
N GLN A 95 -27.68 0.95 -12.74
CA GLN A 95 -28.63 2.03 -12.98
C GLN A 95 -28.95 2.76 -11.68
#